data_AF-A0A8H9L335-F1
#
_entry.id   AF-A0A8H9L335-F1
#
_cell.length_a   1.000
_cell.length_b   1.000
_cell.length_c   1.000
_cell.angle_alpha   90.00
_cell.angle_beta   90.00
_cell.angle_gamma   90.00
#
_symmetry.space_group_name_H-M   'P 1'
#
loop_
_entity.id
_entity.type
_entity.pdbx_description
1 polymer ?
#
loop_
_entity_poly.entity_id
_entity_poly.type
_entity_poly.pdbx_seq_one_letter_code
_entity_poly.pdbx_strand_id
1 'polypeptide(L)'
;MVLRRVAAPFLAAVAGTALAALALPGAAAPATASQSTGTPPAAVSADPPPGGALNGTRLMDGTALYPRAIRLEHAGAANGTIVASVVTFDDAGGHGAIFTSTDDGRSFERVGTVTDPGAARGLCCSTLYELPQQVGDLAPGTLLWSASVGQDEDESTRRMTLPVWASTDQGRTWEHLSTAAVAPTAKGLWEPEFAVTRDGRLALYVSDENQQPAHSQTLVQTTSPDGRTWAPLENVVAAQDPDLRPGMPVVRRLPNGTYLMSYEVCGPVEDCRHYVRRSPDGTTWGDPAALGHPVTTADGTHFRHTPNISWYDDGTPDGRLLAVGQMLYGANGGVLPGSGATLLANDAAPESPWSTGPAPVGVLDPWNNYCPNYSPTLLPMPERGEVLEISTGYEAEGGACTAYFGVGDLPD
;
A
#
# COMPACT_ATOMS: atom_id res chain seq x y z
N MET A 1 -11.39 -6.38 7.23
CA MET A 1 -11.78 -6.77 8.61
C MET A 1 -12.71 -5.71 9.17
N VAL A 2 -13.87 -6.05 9.77
CA VAL A 2 -14.99 -5.09 9.93
C VAL A 2 -14.85 -4.18 11.16
N LEU A 3 -14.88 -2.86 10.95
CA LEU A 3 -14.77 -1.85 12.00
C LEU A 3 -16.12 -1.54 12.70
N ARG A 4 -16.62 -2.46 13.54
CA ARG A 4 -17.81 -2.18 14.38
C ARG A 4 -17.43 -1.36 15.61
N ARG A 5 -17.91 -0.11 15.68
CA ARG A 5 -17.91 0.71 16.91
C ARG A 5 -18.73 0.00 18.01
N VAL A 6 -18.09 -0.38 19.12
CA VAL A 6 -18.77 -0.90 20.31
C VAL A 6 -18.65 0.14 21.43
N ALA A 7 -19.79 0.64 21.91
CA ALA A 7 -19.84 1.54 23.06
C ALA A 7 -19.79 0.74 24.37
N ALA A 8 -18.93 1.14 25.30
CA ALA A 8 -18.82 0.52 26.62
C ALA A 8 -19.75 1.21 27.65
N PRO A 9 -20.53 0.45 28.45
CA PRO A 9 -21.31 1.00 29.55
C PRO A 9 -20.49 1.12 30.85
N PHE A 10 -20.76 2.16 31.64
CA PHE A 10 -20.23 2.34 33.00
C PHE A 10 -20.78 1.31 33.99
N LEU A 11 -19.99 0.97 35.01
CA LEU A 11 -20.50 0.60 36.34
C LEU A 11 -19.46 0.98 37.43
N ALA A 12 -19.94 1.23 38.65
CA ALA A 12 -19.26 2.11 39.60
C ALA A 12 -18.73 1.43 40.89
N ALA A 13 -17.83 2.18 41.53
CA ALA A 13 -17.03 1.89 42.73
C ALA A 13 -17.73 1.26 43.96
N VAL A 14 -16.91 0.60 44.78
CA VAL A 14 -17.00 0.56 46.26
C VAL A 14 -15.61 0.87 46.83
N ALA A 15 -15.52 1.46 48.03
CA ALA A 15 -14.27 2.01 48.59
C ALA A 15 -14.00 1.60 50.05
N GLY A 16 -12.77 1.81 50.51
CA GLY A 16 -12.35 1.85 51.92
C GLY A 16 -10.86 2.26 52.01
N THR A 17 -10.42 3.35 52.66
CA THR A 17 -10.44 3.70 54.11
C THR A 17 -9.65 2.71 54.98
N ALA A 18 -8.67 3.08 55.80
CA ALA A 18 -8.06 4.39 56.12
C ALA A 18 -6.57 4.17 56.58
N LEU A 19 -5.83 4.95 57.39
CA LEU A 19 -6.06 6.09 58.31
C LEU A 19 -4.70 6.78 58.64
N ALA A 20 -4.73 8.00 59.20
CA ALA A 20 -3.78 8.66 60.13
C ALA A 20 -2.23 8.49 59.99
N ALA A 21 -1.38 9.52 60.17
CA ALA A 21 -1.54 10.98 60.39
C ALA A 21 -0.14 11.65 60.13
N LEU A 22 0.43 12.68 60.79
CA LEU A 22 0.15 13.54 61.96
C LEU A 22 1.07 14.81 61.90
N ALA A 23 1.01 15.66 62.93
CA ALA A 23 2.00 16.68 63.34
C ALA A 23 2.30 17.90 62.43
N LEU A 24 1.65 19.03 62.78
CA LEU A 24 2.15 20.41 62.65
C LEU A 24 2.72 20.86 64.03
N PRO A 25 3.26 22.09 64.25
CA PRO A 25 3.55 23.20 63.33
C PRO A 25 5.00 23.73 63.42
N GLY A 26 5.35 24.73 62.59
CA GLY A 26 6.53 25.58 62.80
C GLY A 26 6.64 26.69 61.75
N ALA A 27 6.59 27.96 62.18
CA ALA A 27 6.58 29.11 61.27
C ALA A 27 7.77 30.05 61.50
N ALA A 28 8.59 30.27 60.46
CA ALA A 28 9.49 31.40 60.34
C ALA A 28 9.91 31.62 58.88
N ALA A 29 9.95 32.89 58.46
CA ALA A 29 10.70 33.38 57.30
C ALA A 29 11.61 34.51 57.83
N PRO A 30 12.80 34.76 57.25
CA PRO A 30 12.87 35.40 55.93
C PRO A 30 13.95 34.81 55.00
N ALA A 31 14.11 35.43 53.82
CA ALA A 31 14.89 34.91 52.71
C ALA A 31 16.42 35.12 52.82
N THR A 32 17.17 34.18 52.23
CA THR A 32 18.40 34.44 51.46
C THR A 32 18.41 33.53 50.24
N ALA A 33 19.04 33.96 49.14
CA ALA A 33 19.11 33.17 47.90
C ALA A 33 20.34 32.26 47.91
N SER A 34 20.16 31.02 47.45
CA SER A 34 21.24 30.07 47.10
C SER A 34 20.77 29.16 45.96
N GLN A 35 21.72 28.69 45.15
CA GLN A 35 21.44 27.94 43.92
C GLN A 35 20.92 26.52 44.23
N SER A 36 19.96 26.04 43.44
CA SER A 36 19.50 24.65 43.49
C SER A 36 19.98 23.89 42.25
N THR A 37 20.76 22.83 42.46
CA THR A 37 21.15 21.87 41.42
C THR A 37 19.98 20.91 41.16
N GLY A 38 19.01 21.37 40.38
CA GLY A 38 17.92 20.53 39.89
C GLY A 38 18.37 19.71 38.67
N THR A 39 18.53 18.40 38.83
CA THR A 39 18.57 17.48 37.70
C THR A 39 17.27 17.62 36.91
N PRO A 40 17.29 17.82 35.58
CA PRO A 40 16.06 17.81 34.80
C PRO A 40 15.37 16.44 34.96
N PRO A 41 14.04 16.37 35.03
CA PRO A 41 13.35 15.09 35.04
C PRO A 41 13.75 14.31 33.79
N ALA A 42 14.06 13.02 33.96
CA ALA A 42 14.35 12.17 32.82
C ALA A 42 13.17 12.21 31.85
N ALA A 43 13.44 12.57 30.59
CA ALA A 43 12.46 12.41 29.54
C ALA A 43 12.14 10.91 29.47
N VAL A 44 10.91 10.56 29.86
CA VAL A 44 10.42 9.20 29.65
C VAL A 44 10.19 9.07 28.16
N SER A 45 11.20 8.55 27.46
CA SER A 45 11.00 7.95 26.15
C SER A 45 10.09 6.75 26.39
N ALA A 46 8.78 6.96 26.27
CA ALA A 46 7.92 5.88 25.85
C ALA A 46 8.50 5.37 24.53
N ASP A 47 8.72 4.07 24.44
CA ASP A 47 9.11 3.47 23.17
C ASP A 47 8.05 3.84 22.12
N PRO A 48 8.44 4.11 20.86
CA PRO A 48 7.47 4.36 19.80
C PRO A 48 6.49 3.17 19.72
N PRO A 49 5.25 3.40 19.26
CA PRO A 49 4.30 2.31 19.11
C PRO A 49 4.92 1.20 18.25
N PRO A 50 4.52 -0.07 18.47
CA PRO A 50 4.64 -1.06 17.42
C PRO A 50 4.11 -0.46 16.11
N GLY A 51 4.86 -0.59 15.03
CA GLY A 51 4.47 -0.06 13.73
C GLY A 51 4.79 1.41 13.47
N GLY A 52 5.50 2.11 14.35
CA GLY A 52 6.04 3.44 14.05
C GLY A 52 7.23 3.37 13.07
N ALA A 53 7.47 4.42 12.30
CA ALA A 53 8.65 4.50 11.45
C ALA A 53 9.93 4.83 12.26
N LEU A 54 11.01 4.10 11.98
CA LEU A 54 12.34 4.25 12.59
C LEU A 54 13.17 5.35 11.91
N ASN A 55 12.88 5.63 10.65
CA ASN A 55 13.54 6.65 9.82
C ASN A 55 12.55 7.17 8.74
N GLY A 56 13.06 7.87 7.72
CA GLY A 56 12.25 8.49 6.68
C GLY A 56 11.60 9.80 7.12
N THR A 57 10.83 10.41 6.21
CA THR A 57 10.13 11.68 6.43
C THR A 57 8.62 11.45 6.27
N ARG A 58 7.80 12.00 7.18
CA ARG A 58 6.34 11.91 7.06
C ARG A 58 5.85 12.67 5.81
N LEU A 59 5.06 12.02 4.96
CA LEU A 59 4.53 12.57 3.72
C LEU A 59 3.45 13.64 3.97
N MET A 60 2.59 13.42 4.96
CA MET A 60 1.58 14.39 5.41
C MET A 60 1.13 14.13 6.85
N ASP A 61 0.67 15.17 7.52
CA ASP A 61 0.10 15.09 8.87
C ASP A 61 -1.22 14.30 8.88
N GLY A 62 -1.40 13.43 9.88
CA GLY A 62 -2.63 12.65 10.04
C GLY A 62 -2.68 11.42 9.14
N THR A 63 -3.90 10.99 8.75
CA THR A 63 -4.08 9.68 8.12
C THR A 63 -3.61 9.66 6.67
N ALA A 64 -2.73 8.73 6.32
CA ALA A 64 -2.30 8.45 4.96
C ALA A 64 -2.04 6.94 4.81
N LEU A 65 -2.85 6.28 3.97
CA LEU A 65 -2.85 4.83 3.76
C LEU A 65 -2.54 4.47 2.31
N TYR A 66 -2.10 3.23 2.11
CA TYR A 66 -2.03 2.57 0.80
C TYR A 66 -1.23 3.37 -0.25
N PRO A 67 0.06 3.66 0.01
CA PRO A 67 0.86 4.55 -0.82
C PRO A 67 1.13 3.96 -2.21
N ARG A 68 1.14 4.81 -3.23
CA ARG A 68 1.59 4.48 -4.59
C ARG A 68 2.46 5.61 -5.12
N ALA A 69 3.53 5.26 -5.82
CA ALA A 69 4.46 6.22 -6.41
C ALA A 69 4.83 5.80 -7.84
N ILE A 70 4.90 6.78 -8.75
CA ILE A 70 5.35 6.61 -10.14
C ILE A 70 6.32 7.75 -10.50
N ARG A 71 7.24 7.49 -11.43
CA ARG A 71 8.03 8.55 -12.09
C ARG A 71 7.41 8.82 -13.46
N LEU A 72 7.34 10.09 -13.86
CA LEU A 72 6.78 10.46 -15.16
C LEU A 72 7.79 10.24 -16.28
N GLU A 73 7.39 9.47 -17.30
CA GLU A 73 8.16 9.18 -18.50
C GLU A 73 7.48 9.71 -19.77
N HIS A 74 6.20 10.09 -19.69
CA HIS A 74 5.40 10.50 -20.84
C HIS A 74 4.79 11.92 -20.73
N ALA A 75 5.01 12.62 -19.62
CA ALA A 75 4.60 14.01 -19.37
C ALA A 75 5.48 15.10 -20.01
N GLY A 76 6.41 14.74 -20.90
CA GLY A 76 7.24 15.65 -21.68
C GLY A 76 8.20 16.48 -20.83
N ALA A 77 7.91 17.77 -20.65
CA ALA A 77 8.76 18.68 -19.86
C ALA A 77 8.73 18.40 -18.34
N ALA A 78 7.77 17.60 -17.87
CA ALA A 78 7.70 17.14 -16.49
C ALA A 78 8.33 15.75 -16.26
N ASN A 79 8.92 15.12 -17.29
CA ASN A 79 9.57 13.82 -17.15
C ASN A 79 10.65 13.81 -16.05
N GLY A 80 10.76 12.70 -15.33
CA GLY A 80 11.61 12.55 -14.15
C GLY A 80 10.94 12.99 -12.84
N THR A 81 9.88 13.82 -12.89
CA THR A 81 9.05 14.15 -11.70
C THR A 81 8.45 12.87 -11.13
N ILE A 82 8.47 12.74 -9.79
CA ILE A 82 7.80 11.64 -9.09
C ILE A 82 6.43 12.12 -8.63
N VAL A 83 5.38 11.34 -8.90
CA VAL A 83 4.02 11.57 -8.39
C VAL A 83 3.68 10.48 -7.38
N ALA A 84 3.20 10.87 -6.21
CA ALA A 84 2.74 9.95 -5.17
C ALA A 84 1.25 10.16 -4.85
N SER A 85 0.57 9.08 -4.47
CA SER A 85 -0.84 9.04 -4.05
C SER A 85 -0.98 8.28 -2.74
N VAL A 86 -1.83 8.78 -1.85
CA VAL A 86 -2.30 8.07 -0.64
C VAL A 86 -3.81 8.23 -0.48
N VAL A 87 -4.46 7.26 0.17
CA VAL A 87 -5.84 7.39 0.67
C VAL A 87 -5.79 8.13 2.01
N THR A 88 -6.54 9.22 2.12
CA THR A 88 -6.70 10.02 3.34
C THR A 88 -8.18 10.37 3.56
N PHE A 89 -8.51 11.04 4.67
CA PHE A 89 -9.88 11.29 5.11
C PHE A 89 -10.04 12.68 5.73
N ASP A 90 -11.19 13.31 5.48
CA ASP A 90 -11.65 14.54 6.14
C ASP A 90 -13.16 14.47 6.49
N ASP A 91 -13.75 15.58 6.90
CA ASP A 91 -15.18 15.68 7.26
C ASP A 91 -16.15 15.36 6.09
N ALA A 92 -15.69 15.39 4.83
CA ALA A 92 -16.48 15.05 3.66
C ALA A 92 -16.36 13.55 3.27
N GLY A 93 -15.32 12.86 3.72
CA GLY A 93 -15.13 11.42 3.52
C GLY A 93 -13.70 11.05 3.13
N GLY A 94 -13.54 9.89 2.49
CA GLY A 94 -12.25 9.48 1.94
C GLY A 94 -11.92 10.22 0.64
N HIS A 95 -10.65 10.56 0.43
CA HIS A 95 -10.15 11.09 -0.84
C HIS A 95 -8.72 10.63 -1.12
N GLY A 96 -8.33 10.64 -2.40
CA GLY A 96 -6.93 10.48 -2.80
C GLY A 96 -6.20 11.83 -2.65
N ALA A 97 -5.09 11.87 -1.92
CA ALA A 97 -4.21 13.05 -1.87
C ALA A 97 -3.00 12.82 -2.78
N ILE A 98 -2.75 13.77 -3.69
CA ILE A 98 -1.73 13.66 -4.73
C ILE A 98 -0.57 14.63 -4.46
N PHE A 99 0.65 14.11 -4.54
CA PHE A 99 1.89 14.80 -4.21
C PHE A 99 2.89 14.71 -5.36
N THR A 100 3.79 15.68 -5.49
CA THR A 100 4.94 15.62 -6.41
C THR A 100 6.27 15.86 -5.72
N SER A 101 7.31 15.16 -6.18
CA SER A 101 8.72 15.46 -5.91
C SER A 101 9.42 15.78 -7.22
N THR A 102 10.20 16.87 -7.22
CA THR A 102 11.08 17.30 -8.33
C THR A 102 12.55 17.22 -7.94
N ASP A 103 12.87 16.53 -6.84
CA ASP A 103 14.19 16.39 -6.23
C ASP A 103 14.56 14.92 -5.98
N ASP A 104 14.06 14.02 -6.85
CA ASP A 104 14.28 12.58 -6.79
C ASP A 104 13.96 11.98 -5.41
N GLY A 105 12.73 12.23 -4.94
CA GLY A 105 12.12 11.59 -3.76
C GLY A 105 12.52 12.20 -2.42
N ARG A 106 13.22 13.35 -2.41
CA ARG A 106 13.82 13.94 -1.20
C ARG A 106 12.89 14.91 -0.47
N SER A 107 11.93 15.50 -1.17
CA SER A 107 10.80 16.23 -0.59
C SER A 107 9.55 16.14 -1.49
N PHE A 108 8.37 16.27 -0.88
CA PHE A 108 7.08 16.17 -1.57
C PHE A 108 6.18 17.36 -1.24
N GLU A 109 5.52 17.93 -2.25
CA GLU A 109 4.46 18.93 -2.09
C GLU A 109 3.10 18.35 -2.53
N ARG A 110 2.00 18.66 -1.81
CA ARG A 110 0.65 18.25 -2.23
C ARG A 110 0.16 19.15 -3.36
N VAL A 111 -0.10 18.57 -4.52
CA VAL A 111 -0.50 19.29 -5.74
C VAL A 111 -1.97 19.12 -6.12
N GLY A 112 -2.64 18.08 -5.61
CA GLY A 112 -3.99 17.75 -6.03
C GLY A 112 -4.76 16.82 -5.08
N THR A 113 -6.01 16.56 -5.46
CA THR A 113 -6.96 15.73 -4.72
C THR A 113 -7.87 15.00 -5.69
N VAL A 114 -8.14 13.72 -5.46
CA VAL A 114 -9.15 12.93 -6.18
C VAL A 114 -10.31 12.63 -5.24
N THR A 115 -11.50 13.11 -5.57
CA THR A 115 -12.71 12.98 -4.72
C THR A 115 -13.81 12.30 -5.49
N ASP A 116 -14.12 11.04 -5.12
CA ASP A 116 -15.26 10.33 -5.67
C ASP A 116 -16.52 10.54 -4.79
N PRO A 117 -17.71 10.87 -5.35
CA PRO A 117 -18.92 11.02 -4.57
C PRO A 117 -19.32 9.78 -3.75
N GLY A 118 -18.93 8.57 -4.18
CA GLY A 118 -19.15 7.34 -3.44
C GLY A 118 -18.21 7.15 -2.25
N ALA A 119 -17.09 7.88 -2.16
CA ALA A 119 -16.09 7.74 -1.10
C ALA A 119 -16.59 8.23 0.28
N ALA A 120 -17.69 8.99 0.32
CA ALA A 120 -18.46 9.26 1.54
C ALA A 120 -19.15 8.01 2.13
N ARG A 121 -19.20 6.89 1.38
CA ARG A 121 -19.59 5.55 1.81
C ARG A 121 -18.38 4.60 1.89
N GLY A 122 -17.21 5.17 2.17
CA GLY A 122 -15.97 4.44 2.40
C GLY A 122 -15.10 4.30 1.16
N LEU A 123 -13.79 4.34 1.40
CA LEU A 123 -12.73 4.32 0.39
C LEU A 123 -11.57 3.45 0.89
N CYS A 124 -11.03 2.59 0.04
CA CYS A 124 -9.74 1.94 0.24
C CYS A 124 -8.93 1.90 -1.05
N CYS A 125 -7.63 1.63 -0.89
CA CYS A 125 -6.89 0.80 -1.83
C CYS A 125 -6.82 1.44 -3.23
N SER A 126 -6.09 2.56 -3.35
CA SER A 126 -5.93 3.29 -4.61
C SER A 126 -4.75 2.81 -5.45
N THR A 127 -4.86 2.90 -6.78
CA THR A 127 -3.73 2.87 -7.73
C THR A 127 -3.56 4.22 -8.43
N LEU A 128 -2.34 4.48 -8.89
CA LEU A 128 -1.92 5.66 -9.65
C LEU A 128 -1.02 5.18 -10.80
N TYR A 129 -1.33 5.58 -12.03
CA TYR A 129 -0.67 5.06 -13.25
C TYR A 129 -0.52 6.16 -14.31
N GLU A 130 0.62 6.25 -14.99
CA GLU A 130 0.78 7.08 -16.20
C GLU A 130 0.53 6.21 -17.45
N LEU A 131 -0.23 6.71 -18.43
CA LEU A 131 -0.38 6.01 -19.71
C LEU A 131 0.93 6.10 -20.55
N PRO A 132 1.58 4.96 -20.88
CA PRO A 132 2.81 4.96 -21.68
C PRO A 132 2.56 5.10 -23.18
N GLN A 133 1.31 4.95 -23.61
CA GLN A 133 0.86 5.11 -24.99
C GLN A 133 -0.61 5.55 -25.01
N GLN A 134 -1.11 5.95 -26.19
CA GLN A 134 -2.49 6.38 -26.36
C GLN A 134 -3.47 5.20 -26.14
N VAL A 135 -4.56 5.44 -25.40
CA VAL A 135 -5.69 4.49 -25.24
C VAL A 135 -6.99 5.21 -25.56
N GLY A 136 -7.60 4.90 -26.71
CA GLY A 136 -8.70 5.69 -27.27
C GLY A 136 -8.31 7.17 -27.42
N ASP A 137 -9.09 8.07 -26.83
CA ASP A 137 -8.80 9.51 -26.81
C ASP A 137 -7.84 9.96 -25.69
N LEU A 138 -7.37 9.03 -24.83
CA LEU A 138 -6.45 9.34 -23.73
C LEU A 138 -5.01 9.37 -24.25
N ALA A 139 -4.34 10.52 -24.14
CA ALA A 139 -2.97 10.69 -24.62
C ALA A 139 -1.93 9.99 -23.72
N PRO A 140 -0.73 9.65 -24.22
CA PRO A 140 0.41 9.32 -23.36
C PRO A 140 0.66 10.45 -22.35
N GLY A 141 1.08 10.11 -21.14
CA GLY A 141 1.26 11.10 -20.06
C GLY A 141 -0.04 11.50 -19.34
N THR A 142 -1.20 10.98 -19.75
CA THR A 142 -2.42 11.06 -18.93
C THR A 142 -2.22 10.20 -17.68
N LEU A 143 -2.45 10.78 -16.50
CA LEU A 143 -2.46 10.02 -15.25
C LEU A 143 -3.86 9.45 -15.03
N LEU A 144 -3.91 8.20 -14.58
CA LEU A 144 -5.12 7.51 -14.17
C LEU A 144 -5.04 7.18 -12.67
N TRP A 145 -6.17 7.36 -11.99
CA TRP A 145 -6.36 6.99 -10.59
C TRP A 145 -7.64 6.17 -10.45
N SER A 146 -7.60 5.14 -9.62
CA SER A 146 -8.78 4.33 -9.28
C SER A 146 -8.65 3.82 -7.86
N ALA A 147 -9.78 3.49 -7.23
CA ALA A 147 -9.83 3.02 -5.85
C ALA A 147 -11.06 2.12 -5.61
N SER A 148 -11.08 1.48 -4.45
CA SER A 148 -12.17 0.62 -3.99
C SER A 148 -13.21 1.49 -3.27
N VAL A 149 -14.35 1.77 -3.91
CA VAL A 149 -15.33 2.77 -3.43
C VAL A 149 -16.63 2.10 -2.95
N GLY A 150 -17.20 2.59 -1.85
CA GLY A 150 -18.51 2.17 -1.33
C GLY A 150 -18.47 1.00 -0.34
N GLN A 151 -17.34 0.78 0.34
CA GLN A 151 -17.14 -0.36 1.24
C GLN A 151 -17.96 -0.31 2.56
N ASP A 152 -18.27 0.90 3.04
CA ASP A 152 -19.02 1.16 4.28
C ASP A 152 -20.53 1.37 4.02
N GLU A 153 -20.98 1.05 2.81
CA GLU A 153 -22.39 0.92 2.45
C GLU A 153 -23.01 -0.35 3.08
N ASP A 154 -24.31 -0.32 3.42
CA ASP A 154 -24.95 -1.44 4.13
C ASP A 154 -24.97 -2.71 3.26
N GLU A 155 -24.59 -3.87 3.81
CA GLU A 155 -24.44 -5.12 3.05
C GLU A 155 -25.74 -5.69 2.44
N SER A 156 -26.92 -5.11 2.72
CA SER A 156 -28.15 -5.42 1.96
C SER A 156 -28.28 -4.63 0.65
N THR A 157 -27.54 -3.53 0.50
CA THR A 157 -27.63 -2.59 -0.65
C THR A 157 -26.29 -2.26 -1.31
N ARG A 158 -25.16 -2.53 -0.65
CA ARG A 158 -23.79 -2.27 -1.12
C ARG A 158 -23.58 -2.77 -2.55
N ARG A 159 -22.97 -1.90 -3.36
CA ARG A 159 -22.44 -2.17 -4.70
C ARG A 159 -21.14 -1.41 -4.81
N MET A 160 -20.04 -2.06 -4.45
CA MET A 160 -18.73 -1.42 -4.57
C MET A 160 -18.41 -1.12 -6.03
N THR A 161 -17.72 -0.01 -6.27
CA THR A 161 -17.39 0.46 -7.62
C THR A 161 -15.90 0.72 -7.75
N LEU A 162 -15.40 0.57 -8.98
CA LEU A 162 -14.05 0.96 -9.38
C LEU A 162 -14.14 2.15 -10.35
N PRO A 163 -14.30 3.40 -9.85
CA PRO A 163 -14.29 4.57 -10.68
C PRO A 163 -12.87 4.83 -11.22
N VAL A 164 -12.80 5.34 -12.45
CA VAL A 164 -11.56 5.72 -13.12
C VAL A 164 -11.57 7.22 -13.26
N TRP A 165 -10.56 7.86 -12.69
CA TRP A 165 -10.34 9.30 -12.73
C TRP A 165 -9.10 9.59 -13.57
N ALA A 166 -9.12 10.64 -14.38
CA ALA A 166 -8.05 11.00 -15.29
C ALA A 166 -7.54 12.43 -15.05
N SER A 167 -6.24 12.65 -15.20
CA SER A 167 -5.58 13.95 -15.11
C SER A 167 -4.61 14.15 -16.27
N THR A 168 -4.61 15.36 -16.85
CA THR A 168 -3.68 15.76 -17.93
C THR A 168 -2.70 16.86 -17.51
N ASP A 169 -2.72 17.27 -16.24
CA ASP A 169 -1.93 18.37 -15.66
C ASP A 169 -0.98 17.90 -14.53
N GLN A 170 -0.54 16.64 -14.63
CA GLN A 170 0.33 15.94 -13.68
C GLN A 170 -0.29 15.83 -12.28
N GLY A 171 -1.59 15.55 -12.22
CA GLY A 171 -2.30 15.18 -10.99
C GLY A 171 -2.85 16.35 -10.17
N ARG A 172 -2.92 17.56 -10.74
CA ARG A 172 -3.44 18.76 -10.06
C ARG A 172 -4.96 18.81 -10.12
N THR A 173 -5.54 18.54 -11.29
CA THR A 173 -6.98 18.41 -11.51
C THR A 173 -7.32 17.04 -12.06
N TRP A 174 -8.51 16.54 -11.73
CA TRP A 174 -8.98 15.19 -12.03
C TRP A 174 -10.43 15.20 -12.49
N GLU A 175 -10.71 14.50 -13.60
CA GLU A 175 -12.05 14.33 -14.15
C GLU A 175 -12.46 12.85 -14.08
N HIS A 176 -13.73 12.57 -13.73
CA HIS A 176 -14.27 11.21 -13.73
C HIS A 176 -14.44 10.73 -15.18
N LEU A 177 -13.64 9.73 -15.56
CA LEU A 177 -13.62 9.15 -16.90
C LEU A 177 -14.73 8.10 -17.09
N SER A 178 -14.82 7.13 -16.18
CA SER A 178 -15.76 6.01 -16.27
C SER A 178 -15.82 5.21 -14.96
N THR A 179 -16.67 4.18 -14.90
CA THR A 179 -16.63 3.17 -13.85
C THR A 179 -16.28 1.83 -14.49
N ALA A 180 -15.14 1.24 -14.13
CA ALA A 180 -14.62 0.03 -14.76
C ALA A 180 -15.38 -1.23 -14.36
N ALA A 181 -15.80 -1.32 -13.09
CA ALA A 181 -16.63 -2.40 -12.58
C ALA A 181 -17.57 -1.92 -11.46
N VAL A 182 -18.69 -2.63 -11.33
CA VAL A 182 -19.65 -2.52 -10.22
C VAL A 182 -19.86 -3.93 -9.67
N ALA A 183 -19.78 -4.10 -8.36
CA ALA A 183 -19.96 -5.40 -7.72
C ALA A 183 -21.36 -5.98 -8.05
N PRO A 184 -21.46 -7.21 -8.60
CA PRO A 184 -22.75 -7.82 -8.93
C PRO A 184 -23.54 -8.23 -7.67
N THR A 185 -22.87 -8.38 -6.53
CA THR A 185 -23.47 -8.63 -5.22
C THR A 185 -23.04 -7.53 -4.23
N ALA A 186 -23.35 -7.70 -2.93
CA ALA A 186 -22.88 -6.83 -1.86
C ALA A 186 -21.47 -7.19 -1.32
N LYS A 187 -20.74 -8.07 -2.02
CA LYS A 187 -19.35 -8.43 -1.72
C LYS A 187 -18.36 -7.44 -2.35
N GLY A 188 -17.14 -7.40 -1.83
CA GLY A 188 -16.18 -6.39 -2.24
C GLY A 188 -15.57 -6.59 -3.63
N LEU A 189 -15.18 -5.46 -4.21
CA LEU A 189 -14.18 -5.35 -5.26
C LEU A 189 -13.07 -4.48 -4.68
N TRP A 190 -11.84 -5.00 -4.64
CA TRP A 190 -10.73 -4.36 -3.92
C TRP A 190 -9.49 -4.22 -4.80
N GLU A 191 -8.61 -3.31 -4.41
CA GLU A 191 -7.23 -3.22 -4.90
C GLU A 191 -7.11 -3.15 -6.44
N PRO A 192 -7.76 -2.17 -7.12
CA PRO A 192 -7.55 -1.93 -8.54
C PRO A 192 -6.07 -1.70 -8.87
N GLU A 193 -5.57 -2.31 -9.95
CA GLU A 193 -4.24 -2.06 -10.53
C GLU A 193 -4.34 -1.93 -12.05
N PHE A 194 -3.64 -0.96 -12.64
CA PHE A 194 -3.67 -0.72 -14.09
C PHE A 194 -2.46 -1.29 -14.83
N ALA A 195 -2.65 -1.67 -16.10
CA ALA A 195 -1.57 -1.76 -17.09
C ALA A 195 -2.10 -1.54 -18.50
N VAL A 196 -1.31 -0.93 -19.40
CA VAL A 196 -1.59 -1.06 -20.84
C VAL A 196 -1.05 -2.40 -21.35
N THR A 197 -1.96 -3.19 -21.91
CA THR A 197 -1.73 -4.51 -22.50
C THR A 197 -0.94 -4.43 -23.81
N ARG A 198 -0.47 -5.58 -24.30
CA ARG A 198 0.34 -5.71 -25.52
C ARG A 198 -0.40 -5.30 -26.80
N ASP A 199 -1.74 -5.36 -26.82
CA ASP A 199 -2.56 -4.92 -27.95
C ASP A 199 -3.09 -3.48 -27.80
N GLY A 200 -2.64 -2.74 -26.78
CA GLY A 200 -2.94 -1.31 -26.59
C GLY A 200 -4.20 -1.02 -25.78
N ARG A 201 -4.94 -2.04 -25.30
CA ARG A 201 -6.05 -1.84 -24.35
C ARG A 201 -5.52 -1.52 -22.96
N LEU A 202 -6.26 -0.71 -22.20
CA LEU A 202 -6.10 -0.58 -20.75
C LEU A 202 -6.70 -1.81 -20.07
N ALA A 203 -5.91 -2.52 -19.27
CA ALA A 203 -6.40 -3.54 -18.34
C ALA A 203 -6.53 -2.94 -16.93
N LEU A 204 -7.52 -3.43 -16.18
CA LEU A 204 -7.64 -3.24 -14.75
C LEU A 204 -7.77 -4.60 -14.07
N TYR A 205 -6.86 -4.89 -13.13
CA TYR A 205 -6.86 -6.09 -12.29
C TYR A 205 -7.46 -5.76 -10.92
N VAL A 206 -8.15 -6.73 -10.29
CA VAL A 206 -8.97 -6.51 -9.09
C VAL A 206 -9.01 -7.77 -8.23
N SER A 207 -9.08 -7.61 -6.91
CA SER A 207 -9.52 -8.65 -5.98
C SER A 207 -11.05 -8.71 -5.88
N ASP A 208 -11.67 -9.82 -6.25
CA ASP A 208 -13.14 -10.00 -6.28
C ASP A 208 -13.63 -11.05 -5.27
N GLU A 209 -14.56 -10.65 -4.40
CA GLU A 209 -15.24 -11.52 -3.43
C GLU A 209 -16.64 -11.99 -3.88
N ASN A 210 -17.12 -11.60 -5.06
CA ASN A 210 -18.50 -11.85 -5.51
C ASN A 210 -18.79 -13.29 -5.94
N GLN A 211 -17.77 -14.16 -5.97
CA GLN A 211 -17.85 -15.57 -6.37
C GLN A 211 -18.07 -16.53 -5.17
N GLN A 212 -18.38 -15.99 -3.98
CA GLN A 212 -18.72 -16.76 -2.79
C GLN A 212 -20.02 -17.59 -2.98
N PRO A 213 -20.10 -18.84 -2.49
CA PRO A 213 -19.11 -19.54 -1.66
C PRO A 213 -18.10 -20.41 -2.45
N ALA A 214 -18.06 -20.34 -3.78
CA ALA A 214 -17.15 -21.17 -4.59
C ALA A 214 -15.68 -20.74 -4.43
N HIS A 215 -15.45 -19.43 -4.27
CA HIS A 215 -14.16 -18.86 -3.88
C HIS A 215 -14.42 -17.77 -2.84
N SER A 216 -13.63 -17.71 -1.76
CA SER A 216 -13.78 -16.65 -0.76
C SER A 216 -13.23 -15.31 -1.25
N GLN A 217 -12.20 -15.33 -2.11
CA GLN A 217 -11.77 -14.22 -2.98
C GLN A 217 -11.13 -14.79 -4.26
N THR A 218 -11.08 -14.00 -5.33
CA THR A 218 -10.41 -14.30 -6.60
C THR A 218 -9.61 -13.09 -7.07
N LEU A 219 -8.65 -13.27 -7.96
CA LEU A 219 -8.14 -12.19 -8.80
C LEU A 219 -8.84 -12.24 -10.15
N VAL A 220 -9.33 -11.08 -10.60
CA VAL A 220 -10.03 -10.90 -11.87
C VAL A 220 -9.41 -9.74 -12.66
N GLN A 221 -9.69 -9.68 -13.96
CA GLN A 221 -9.35 -8.55 -14.81
C GLN A 221 -10.55 -8.10 -15.66
N THR A 222 -10.53 -6.85 -16.10
CA THR A 222 -11.32 -6.35 -17.24
C THR A 222 -10.41 -5.52 -18.15
N THR A 223 -10.82 -5.31 -19.40
CA THR A 223 -10.09 -4.50 -20.38
C THR A 223 -10.99 -3.49 -21.07
N SER A 224 -10.38 -2.38 -21.53
CA SER A 224 -11.04 -1.29 -22.24
C SER A 224 -10.17 -0.75 -23.39
N PRO A 225 -10.75 -0.47 -24.57
CA PRO A 225 -10.03 0.13 -25.69
C PRO A 225 -9.88 1.66 -25.58
N ASP A 226 -10.63 2.30 -24.66
CA ASP A 226 -10.81 3.75 -24.58
C ASP A 226 -10.85 4.31 -23.15
N GLY A 227 -10.63 3.46 -22.14
CA GLY A 227 -10.78 3.75 -20.71
C GLY A 227 -12.22 4.02 -20.26
N ARG A 228 -13.22 3.75 -21.10
CA ARG A 228 -14.64 4.13 -20.89
C ARG A 228 -15.60 2.96 -21.06
N THR A 229 -15.38 2.14 -22.08
CA THR A 229 -16.14 0.92 -22.36
C THR A 229 -15.36 -0.29 -21.87
N TRP A 230 -15.93 -1.05 -20.95
CA TRP A 230 -15.23 -2.12 -20.24
C TRP A 230 -15.82 -3.49 -20.56
N ALA A 231 -14.96 -4.49 -20.72
CA ALA A 231 -15.35 -5.88 -20.86
C ALA A 231 -15.95 -6.43 -19.54
N PRO A 232 -16.71 -7.54 -19.58
CA PRO A 232 -17.01 -8.31 -18.37
C PRO A 232 -15.73 -8.70 -17.62
N LEU A 233 -15.83 -8.87 -16.29
CA LEU A 233 -14.73 -9.40 -15.48
C LEU A 233 -14.46 -10.88 -15.83
N GLU A 234 -13.19 -11.25 -15.91
CA GLU A 234 -12.73 -12.62 -16.15
C GLU A 234 -11.65 -13.04 -15.12
N ASN A 235 -11.63 -14.32 -14.75
CA ASN A 235 -10.76 -14.83 -13.66
C ASN A 235 -9.29 -14.94 -14.11
N VAL A 236 -8.40 -14.33 -13.32
CA VAL A 236 -6.93 -14.44 -13.43
C VAL A 236 -6.39 -15.49 -12.46
N VAL A 237 -6.85 -15.48 -11.20
CA VAL A 237 -6.59 -16.53 -10.20
C VAL A 237 -7.88 -16.85 -9.44
N ALA A 238 -8.33 -18.10 -9.55
CA ALA A 238 -9.50 -18.64 -8.87
C ALA A 238 -9.12 -20.01 -8.28
N ALA A 239 -8.61 -19.99 -7.05
CA ALA A 239 -8.03 -21.16 -6.39
C ALA A 239 -9.08 -22.28 -6.19
N GLN A 240 -8.66 -23.54 -6.33
CA GLN A 240 -9.56 -24.70 -6.15
C GLN A 240 -10.02 -24.91 -4.71
N ASP A 241 -9.23 -24.46 -3.74
CA ASP A 241 -9.62 -24.39 -2.34
C ASP A 241 -10.43 -23.09 -2.12
N PRO A 242 -11.71 -23.18 -1.67
CA PRO A 242 -12.55 -22.00 -1.48
C PRO A 242 -12.07 -21.09 -0.35
N ASP A 243 -11.32 -21.60 0.63
CA ASP A 243 -10.81 -20.83 1.77
C ASP A 243 -9.52 -20.06 1.45
N LEU A 244 -8.92 -20.30 0.27
CA LEU A 244 -7.84 -19.47 -0.26
C LEU A 244 -8.36 -18.15 -0.84
N ARG A 245 -7.54 -17.11 -0.67
CA ARG A 245 -7.83 -15.71 -1.00
C ARG A 245 -6.64 -15.08 -1.72
N PRO A 246 -6.47 -15.30 -3.04
CA PRO A 246 -5.55 -14.51 -3.84
C PRO A 246 -6.01 -13.03 -3.86
N GLY A 247 -5.09 -12.08 -3.72
CA GLY A 247 -5.44 -10.66 -3.59
C GLY A 247 -4.26 -9.69 -3.76
N MET A 248 -4.57 -8.39 -3.78
CA MET A 248 -3.61 -7.29 -3.92
C MET A 248 -2.73 -7.39 -5.18
N PRO A 249 -3.32 -7.39 -6.40
CA PRO A 249 -2.57 -7.51 -7.64
C PRO A 249 -1.68 -6.28 -7.88
N VAL A 250 -0.43 -6.52 -8.26
CA VAL A 250 0.52 -5.47 -8.67
C VAL A 250 1.20 -5.92 -9.97
N VAL A 251 1.13 -5.13 -11.04
CA VAL A 251 1.53 -5.57 -12.39
C VAL A 251 2.62 -4.70 -12.99
N ARG A 252 3.69 -5.32 -13.47
CA ARG A 252 4.81 -4.66 -14.16
C ARG A 252 5.02 -5.27 -15.54
N ARG A 253 5.34 -4.43 -16.52
CA ARG A 253 5.73 -4.83 -17.88
C ARG A 253 7.25 -4.91 -17.93
N LEU A 254 7.78 -6.00 -18.49
CA LEU A 254 9.22 -6.29 -18.56
C LEU A 254 9.81 -5.87 -19.93
N PRO A 255 11.15 -5.72 -20.08
CA PRO A 255 11.79 -5.26 -21.31
C PRO A 255 11.42 -6.06 -22.57
N ASN A 256 11.33 -7.38 -22.41
CA ASN A 256 10.93 -8.33 -23.46
C ASN A 256 9.44 -8.22 -23.88
N GLY A 257 8.68 -7.29 -23.29
CA GLY A 257 7.28 -7.02 -23.60
C GLY A 257 6.28 -8.00 -22.98
N THR A 258 6.75 -8.92 -22.11
CA THR A 258 5.89 -9.72 -21.23
C THR A 258 5.54 -8.95 -19.95
N TYR A 259 4.68 -9.52 -19.12
CA TYR A 259 4.15 -8.92 -17.91
C TYR A 259 4.37 -9.87 -16.73
N LEU A 260 4.62 -9.31 -15.55
CA LEU A 260 4.73 -9.99 -14.27
C LEU A 260 3.66 -9.42 -13.33
N MET A 261 2.87 -10.28 -12.71
CA MET A 261 1.93 -9.92 -11.64
C MET A 261 2.47 -10.48 -10.32
N SER A 262 2.46 -9.64 -9.30
CA SER A 262 2.65 -9.95 -7.88
C SER A 262 1.29 -9.93 -7.17
N TYR A 263 1.08 -10.80 -6.18
CA TYR A 263 -0.10 -10.84 -5.32
C TYR A 263 0.18 -11.62 -4.03
N GLU A 264 -0.67 -11.46 -3.02
CA GLU A 264 -0.72 -12.36 -1.86
C GLU A 264 -1.65 -13.55 -2.12
N VAL A 265 -1.40 -14.69 -1.48
CA VAL A 265 -2.37 -15.78 -1.35
C VAL A 265 -2.65 -16.01 0.13
N CYS A 266 -3.71 -15.40 0.64
CA CYS A 266 -4.21 -15.62 1.99
C CYS A 266 -4.98 -16.95 2.12
N GLY A 267 -5.15 -17.44 3.35
CA GLY A 267 -5.90 -18.66 3.65
C GLY A 267 -5.03 -19.79 4.22
N PRO A 268 -5.57 -21.02 4.33
CA PRO A 268 -4.87 -22.16 4.92
C PRO A 268 -3.54 -22.48 4.21
N VAL A 269 -2.51 -22.84 5.00
CA VAL A 269 -1.13 -23.17 4.55
C VAL A 269 -0.34 -22.00 3.94
N GLU A 270 -0.97 -21.15 3.14
CA GLU A 270 -0.29 -20.07 2.42
C GLU A 270 -0.07 -18.80 3.27
N ASP A 271 -0.89 -18.56 4.30
CA ASP A 271 -0.70 -17.49 5.29
C ASP A 271 -0.44 -16.08 4.69
N CYS A 272 -1.02 -15.76 3.53
CA CYS A 272 -0.81 -14.49 2.80
C CYS A 272 0.59 -14.32 2.22
N ARG A 273 1.29 -15.43 1.92
CA ARG A 273 2.57 -15.45 1.20
C ARG A 273 2.50 -14.71 -0.14
N HIS A 274 3.58 -14.03 -0.50
CA HIS A 274 3.77 -13.39 -1.80
C HIS A 274 3.99 -14.44 -2.92
N TYR A 275 3.18 -14.36 -3.97
CA TYR A 275 3.24 -15.15 -5.20
C TYR A 275 3.37 -14.26 -6.46
N VAL A 276 3.89 -14.85 -7.55
CA VAL A 276 4.00 -14.21 -8.86
C VAL A 276 3.54 -15.12 -10.02
N ARG A 277 3.06 -14.50 -11.11
CA ARG A 277 2.79 -15.13 -12.42
C ARG A 277 3.23 -14.22 -13.57
N ARG A 278 3.53 -14.80 -14.73
CA ARG A 278 3.76 -14.05 -15.98
C ARG A 278 2.59 -14.15 -16.96
N SER A 279 2.50 -13.16 -17.85
CA SER A 279 1.66 -13.15 -19.04
C SER A 279 2.47 -12.69 -20.28
N PRO A 280 2.28 -13.27 -21.47
CA PRO A 280 2.98 -12.82 -22.69
C PRO A 280 2.38 -11.55 -23.31
N ASP A 281 1.24 -11.07 -22.79
CA ASP A 281 0.44 -9.99 -23.40
C ASP A 281 -0.28 -9.06 -22.40
N GLY A 282 -0.34 -9.38 -21.11
CA GLY A 282 -1.05 -8.60 -20.08
C GLY A 282 -2.53 -8.96 -19.93
N THR A 283 -2.96 -10.11 -20.45
CA THR A 283 -4.33 -10.65 -20.34
C THR A 283 -4.35 -12.17 -20.16
N THR A 284 -3.45 -12.90 -20.84
CA THR A 284 -3.33 -14.36 -20.79
C THR A 284 -2.39 -14.76 -19.65
N TRP A 285 -2.91 -15.12 -18.48
CA TRP A 285 -2.08 -15.49 -17.31
C TRP A 285 -1.83 -17.00 -17.14
N GLY A 286 -2.51 -17.84 -17.93
CA GLY A 286 -2.49 -19.31 -17.83
C GLY A 286 -3.75 -19.88 -17.17
N ASP A 287 -3.66 -21.06 -16.55
CA ASP A 287 -4.78 -21.68 -15.82
C ASP A 287 -5.16 -20.87 -14.58
N PRO A 288 -6.40 -20.37 -14.41
CA PRO A 288 -6.81 -19.64 -13.22
C PRO A 288 -6.71 -20.45 -11.92
N ALA A 289 -6.75 -21.79 -11.99
CA ALA A 289 -6.63 -22.64 -10.80
C ALA A 289 -5.22 -22.66 -10.17
N ALA A 290 -4.19 -22.21 -10.90
CA ALA A 290 -2.80 -22.24 -10.43
C ALA A 290 -2.45 -21.05 -9.53
N LEU A 291 -1.80 -21.29 -8.39
CA LEU A 291 -1.39 -20.23 -7.46
C LEU A 291 -0.15 -19.44 -7.91
N GLY A 292 0.55 -19.86 -8.98
CA GLY A 292 1.79 -19.22 -9.45
C GLY A 292 3.03 -19.75 -8.74
N HIS A 293 4.10 -18.94 -8.70
CA HIS A 293 5.36 -19.26 -8.03
C HIS A 293 5.56 -18.39 -6.79
N PRO A 294 5.97 -18.94 -5.64
CA PRO A 294 6.18 -18.16 -4.42
C PRO A 294 7.47 -17.34 -4.48
N VAL A 295 7.43 -16.08 -4.03
CA VAL A 295 8.62 -15.23 -3.89
C VAL A 295 9.35 -15.60 -2.60
N THR A 296 10.56 -16.16 -2.74
CA THR A 296 11.36 -16.64 -1.61
C THR A 296 12.87 -16.61 -1.90
N THR A 297 13.67 -16.45 -0.85
CA THR A 297 15.12 -16.65 -0.85
C THR A 297 15.49 -18.15 -0.85
N ALA A 298 16.79 -18.44 -0.98
CA ALA A 298 17.32 -19.81 -0.89
C ALA A 298 17.21 -20.44 0.50
N ASP A 299 17.09 -19.64 1.56
CA ASP A 299 16.89 -20.11 2.95
C ASP A 299 15.40 -20.14 3.37
N GLY A 300 14.48 -19.88 2.44
CA GLY A 300 13.03 -19.91 2.68
C GLY A 300 12.47 -18.65 3.36
N THR A 301 13.27 -17.58 3.44
CA THR A 301 12.81 -16.24 3.80
C THR A 301 11.86 -15.70 2.72
N HIS A 302 10.70 -15.18 3.14
CA HIS A 302 9.63 -14.72 2.26
C HIS A 302 8.82 -13.61 2.92
N PHE A 303 8.10 -12.81 2.11
CA PHE A 303 7.10 -11.88 2.63
C PHE A 303 5.74 -12.54 2.82
N ARG A 304 5.00 -12.04 3.81
CA ARG A 304 3.57 -12.23 3.99
C ARG A 304 2.87 -10.88 4.11
N HIS A 305 1.64 -10.84 3.60
CA HIS A 305 0.74 -9.68 3.48
C HIS A 305 1.23 -8.57 2.54
N THR A 306 0.29 -8.02 1.77
CA THR A 306 0.39 -6.77 1.00
C THR A 306 1.65 -6.59 0.14
N PRO A 307 1.98 -7.56 -0.73
CA PRO A 307 3.19 -7.46 -1.53
C PRO A 307 3.12 -6.31 -2.54
N ASN A 308 4.30 -5.82 -2.91
CA ASN A 308 4.50 -4.94 -4.06
C ASN A 308 5.74 -5.44 -4.82
N ILE A 309 5.75 -5.21 -6.13
CA ILE A 309 6.88 -5.54 -7.00
C ILE A 309 7.18 -4.35 -7.90
N SER A 310 8.46 -4.10 -8.12
CA SER A 310 8.97 -3.12 -9.08
C SER A 310 10.03 -3.76 -9.96
N TRP A 311 10.20 -3.20 -11.14
CA TRP A 311 11.23 -3.58 -12.09
C TRP A 311 12.07 -2.35 -12.46
N TYR A 312 13.35 -2.53 -12.77
CA TYR A 312 14.20 -1.46 -13.31
C TYR A 312 15.24 -1.97 -14.31
N ASP A 313 15.65 -1.06 -15.21
CA ASP A 313 16.78 -1.26 -16.12
C ASP A 313 18.09 -0.99 -15.38
N ASP A 314 18.91 -2.03 -15.18
CA ASP A 314 20.26 -1.95 -14.64
C ASP A 314 21.34 -2.00 -15.74
N GLY A 315 20.93 -2.01 -17.02
CA GLY A 315 21.78 -2.23 -18.18
C GLY A 315 21.91 -3.69 -18.61
N THR A 316 21.26 -4.64 -17.91
CA THR A 316 21.18 -6.06 -18.36
C THR A 316 19.97 -6.30 -19.29
N PRO A 317 19.94 -7.39 -20.08
CA PRO A 317 18.88 -7.63 -21.05
C PRO A 317 17.46 -7.82 -20.45
N ASP A 318 17.37 -8.26 -19.20
CA ASP A 318 16.12 -8.54 -18.50
C ASP A 318 15.83 -7.54 -17.35
N GLY A 319 16.83 -6.75 -16.94
CA GLY A 319 16.76 -5.83 -15.80
C GLY A 319 16.71 -6.56 -14.44
N ARG A 320 16.34 -5.84 -13.38
CA ARG A 320 16.19 -6.40 -12.03
C ARG A 320 14.82 -6.12 -11.43
N LEU A 321 14.43 -6.96 -10.48
CA LEU A 321 13.19 -6.88 -9.73
C LEU A 321 13.47 -6.55 -8.27
N LEU A 322 12.64 -5.70 -7.69
CA LEU A 322 12.54 -5.47 -6.24
C LEU A 322 11.17 -5.90 -5.75
N ALA A 323 11.12 -6.58 -4.62
CA ALA A 323 9.91 -7.00 -3.95
C ALA A 323 9.92 -6.57 -2.48
N VAL A 324 8.76 -6.18 -1.98
CA VAL A 324 8.51 -5.83 -0.58
C VAL A 324 7.14 -6.38 -0.17
N GLY A 325 6.89 -6.54 1.13
CA GLY A 325 5.60 -6.88 1.72
C GLY A 325 5.61 -6.56 3.21
N GLN A 326 4.47 -6.70 3.88
CA GLN A 326 4.29 -6.18 5.24
C GLN A 326 5.24 -6.79 6.26
N MET A 327 5.32 -8.12 6.26
CA MET A 327 6.03 -8.89 7.28
C MET A 327 7.01 -9.87 6.66
N LEU A 328 8.24 -9.90 7.18
CA LEU A 328 9.28 -10.81 6.73
C LEU A 328 9.31 -12.08 7.61
N TYR A 329 9.19 -13.25 6.99
CA TYR A 329 9.10 -14.54 7.65
C TYR A 329 10.19 -15.51 7.18
N GLY A 330 10.76 -16.27 8.11
CA GLY A 330 11.69 -17.37 7.81
C GLY A 330 10.98 -18.67 7.44
N ALA A 331 11.74 -19.67 6.98
CA ALA A 331 11.22 -20.99 6.59
C ALA A 331 10.45 -21.75 7.69
N ASN A 332 10.65 -21.38 8.97
CA ASN A 332 9.98 -21.96 10.13
C ASN A 332 8.66 -21.27 10.50
N GLY A 333 8.22 -20.25 9.74
CA GLY A 333 7.03 -19.45 10.07
C GLY A 333 7.23 -18.43 11.20
N GLY A 334 8.47 -18.20 11.66
CA GLY A 334 8.80 -17.11 12.57
C GLY A 334 9.03 -15.80 11.83
N VAL A 335 8.58 -14.68 12.43
CA VAL A 335 8.91 -13.32 11.96
C VAL A 335 10.41 -13.07 12.16
N LEU A 336 11.06 -12.47 11.17
CA LEU A 336 12.50 -12.17 11.20
C LEU A 336 12.79 -10.74 11.69
N PRO A 337 13.96 -10.48 12.32
CA PRO A 337 14.33 -9.13 12.78
C PRO A 337 14.44 -8.05 11.69
N GLY A 338 14.47 -8.43 10.40
CA GLY A 338 14.42 -7.49 9.27
C GLY A 338 13.00 -7.13 8.81
N SER A 339 11.95 -7.65 9.47
CA SER A 339 10.56 -7.34 9.14
C SER A 339 10.28 -5.85 9.25
N GLY A 340 9.77 -5.24 8.18
CA GLY A 340 9.59 -3.79 8.08
C GLY A 340 10.82 -2.99 7.65
N ALA A 341 11.97 -3.61 7.43
CA ALA A 341 13.22 -2.92 7.07
C ALA A 341 14.07 -3.66 6.02
N THR A 342 13.45 -4.55 5.23
CA THR A 342 14.11 -5.41 4.23
C THR A 342 13.40 -5.30 2.88
N LEU A 343 14.16 -5.34 1.79
CA LEU A 343 13.69 -5.62 0.43
C LEU A 343 14.20 -7.00 -0.02
N LEU A 344 13.49 -7.61 -0.97
CA LEU A 344 14.00 -8.74 -1.75
C LEU A 344 14.39 -8.27 -3.16
N ALA A 345 15.51 -8.76 -3.69
CA ALA A 345 15.97 -8.46 -5.05
C ALA A 345 16.21 -9.74 -5.87
N ASN A 346 16.07 -9.64 -7.20
CA ASN A 346 16.21 -10.76 -8.13
C ASN A 346 16.48 -10.28 -9.56
N ASP A 347 17.31 -11.01 -10.30
CA ASP A 347 17.78 -10.64 -11.64
C ASP A 347 16.76 -11.03 -12.74
N ALA A 348 15.52 -10.53 -12.60
CA ALA A 348 14.36 -10.74 -13.48
C ALA A 348 13.96 -12.20 -13.80
N ALA A 349 14.51 -13.16 -13.04
CA ALA A 349 14.14 -14.56 -13.01
C ALA A 349 13.45 -14.94 -11.67
N PRO A 350 12.25 -14.42 -11.36
CA PRO A 350 11.61 -14.47 -10.05
C PRO A 350 11.22 -15.87 -9.53
N GLU A 351 11.25 -16.90 -10.37
CA GLU A 351 11.22 -18.31 -9.96
C GLU A 351 12.51 -18.78 -9.27
N SER A 352 13.59 -18.06 -9.46
CA SER A 352 14.89 -18.31 -8.83
C SER A 352 14.91 -17.72 -7.41
N PRO A 353 15.77 -18.22 -6.52
CA PRO A 353 15.97 -17.61 -5.20
C PRO A 353 16.26 -16.11 -5.27
N TRP A 354 15.62 -15.36 -4.39
CA TRP A 354 15.84 -13.92 -4.22
C TRP A 354 16.98 -13.64 -3.21
N SER A 355 17.66 -12.50 -3.37
CA SER A 355 18.54 -11.92 -2.35
C SER A 355 17.76 -10.99 -1.41
N THR A 356 18.34 -10.64 -0.27
CA THR A 356 17.82 -9.63 0.68
C THR A 356 18.71 -8.40 0.70
N GLY A 357 18.12 -7.21 0.81
CA GLY A 357 18.83 -5.96 1.09
C GLY A 357 18.05 -5.03 2.04
N PRO A 358 18.62 -3.89 2.44
CA PRO A 358 17.95 -2.92 3.32
C PRO A 358 16.78 -2.23 2.59
N ALA A 359 15.74 -1.87 3.35
CA ALA A 359 14.68 -0.98 2.88
C ALA A 359 14.98 0.49 3.25
N PRO A 360 14.73 1.47 2.37
CA PRO A 360 14.91 2.89 2.70
C PRO A 360 14.09 3.37 3.89
N VAL A 361 12.90 2.81 4.12
CA VAL A 361 12.01 3.13 5.26
C VAL A 361 11.87 1.90 6.16
N GLY A 362 12.48 1.97 7.34
CA GLY A 362 12.31 0.99 8.40
C GLY A 362 11.04 1.27 9.23
N VAL A 363 10.13 0.32 9.29
CA VAL A 363 8.99 0.29 10.21
C VAL A 363 9.31 -0.65 11.38
N LEU A 364 9.12 -0.20 12.62
CA LEU A 364 9.34 -1.01 13.82
C LEU A 364 8.29 -2.11 13.96
N ASP A 365 8.71 -3.35 14.16
CA ASP A 365 7.87 -4.50 14.54
C ASP A 365 6.47 -4.56 13.87
N PRO A 366 6.37 -4.50 12.52
CA PRO A 366 5.07 -4.54 11.85
C PRO A 366 4.39 -5.89 12.03
N TRP A 367 3.07 -5.86 12.19
CA TRP A 367 2.20 -7.04 12.33
C TRP A 367 0.99 -6.91 11.40
N ASN A 368 0.31 -8.03 11.14
CA ASN A 368 -0.90 -8.09 10.33
C ASN A 368 -1.98 -7.13 10.88
N ASN A 369 -2.11 -5.99 10.19
CA ASN A 369 -2.92 -4.82 10.50
C ASN A 369 -2.94 -3.93 9.25
N TYR A 370 -3.97 -3.10 9.05
CA TYR A 370 -4.12 -2.20 7.88
C TYR A 370 -3.11 -1.04 7.81
N CYS A 371 -2.16 -0.92 8.75
CA CYS A 371 -1.28 0.22 8.90
C CYS A 371 0.23 -0.06 8.78
N PRO A 372 0.88 -0.83 9.67
CA PRO A 372 2.33 -0.82 9.79
C PRO A 372 2.96 -1.60 8.64
N ASN A 373 3.75 -0.94 7.80
CA ASN A 373 4.28 -1.46 6.55
C ASN A 373 3.21 -2.02 5.58
N TYR A 374 2.03 -1.39 5.50
CA TYR A 374 0.87 -1.92 4.78
C TYR A 374 0.77 -1.43 3.32
N SER A 375 0.96 -2.35 2.38
CA SER A 375 1.08 -2.13 0.94
C SER A 375 2.07 -1.01 0.56
N PRO A 376 3.34 -1.09 1.04
CA PRO A 376 4.39 -0.13 0.69
C PRO A 376 4.63 -0.10 -0.82
N THR A 377 5.20 0.99 -1.31
CA THR A 377 5.53 1.18 -2.73
C THR A 377 7.01 1.49 -2.89
N LEU A 378 7.62 0.85 -3.88
CA LEU A 378 9.00 1.11 -4.29
C LEU A 378 8.99 1.88 -5.60
N LEU A 379 10.00 2.72 -5.82
CA LEU A 379 10.26 3.39 -7.08
C LEU A 379 11.80 3.45 -7.28
N PRO A 380 12.38 2.47 -8.01
CA PRO A 380 13.81 2.43 -8.28
C PRO A 380 14.25 3.56 -9.23
N MET A 381 15.46 4.08 -9.00
CA MET A 381 16.12 5.14 -9.76
C MET A 381 17.56 4.69 -10.11
N PRO A 382 17.70 3.72 -11.04
CA PRO A 382 18.97 3.05 -11.30
C PRO A 382 20.06 3.98 -11.85
N GLU A 383 19.70 5.10 -12.48
CA GLU A 383 20.65 6.12 -12.93
C GLU A 383 21.36 6.85 -11.77
N ARG A 384 20.88 6.67 -10.53
CA ARG A 384 21.50 7.14 -9.29
C ARG A 384 22.10 6.01 -8.43
N GLY A 385 21.73 4.76 -8.70
CA GLY A 385 21.92 3.67 -7.74
C GLY A 385 20.97 3.73 -6.54
N GLU A 386 19.85 4.46 -6.64
CA GLU A 386 18.93 4.74 -5.53
C GLU A 386 17.56 4.08 -5.71
N VAL A 387 16.83 3.87 -4.61
CA VAL A 387 15.41 3.52 -4.60
C VAL A 387 14.67 4.39 -3.60
N LEU A 388 13.55 4.97 -4.05
CA LEU A 388 12.54 5.57 -3.18
C LEU A 388 11.62 4.47 -2.66
N GLU A 389 11.34 4.50 -1.36
CA GLU A 389 10.24 3.77 -0.75
C GLU A 389 9.25 4.76 -0.12
N ILE A 390 7.96 4.44 -0.19
CA ILE A 390 6.94 5.02 0.67
C ILE A 390 6.21 3.88 1.38
N SER A 391 6.31 3.84 2.70
CA SER A 391 5.70 2.84 3.58
C SER A 391 4.85 3.53 4.66
N THR A 392 4.00 2.79 5.37
CA THR A 392 3.05 3.34 6.34
C THR A 392 3.35 2.91 7.78
N GLY A 393 2.98 3.74 8.75
CA GLY A 393 3.21 3.46 10.17
C GLY A 393 2.40 4.36 11.09
N TYR A 394 2.33 3.99 12.37
CA TYR A 394 1.61 4.77 13.38
C TYR A 394 2.47 5.94 13.90
N GLU A 395 1.88 7.15 13.94
CA GLU A 395 2.57 8.36 14.43
C GLU A 395 2.99 8.26 15.91
N ALA A 396 2.16 7.62 16.73
CA ALA A 396 2.31 7.42 18.17
C ALA A 396 1.34 6.31 18.63
N GLU A 397 1.41 5.86 19.89
CA GLU A 397 0.42 4.92 20.43
C GLU A 397 -0.98 5.53 20.39
N GLY A 398 -1.89 4.88 19.65
CA GLY A 398 -3.24 5.42 19.38
C GLY A 398 -3.29 6.62 18.42
N GLY A 399 -2.16 6.98 17.78
CA GLY A 399 -2.07 8.03 16.77
C GLY A 399 -2.64 7.61 15.41
N ALA A 400 -2.57 8.51 14.43
CA ALA A 400 -2.99 8.20 13.07
C ALA A 400 -2.02 7.19 12.42
N CYS A 401 -2.52 6.44 11.44
CA CYS A 401 -1.65 5.74 10.50
C CYS A 401 -1.27 6.69 9.37
N THR A 402 0.01 6.99 9.21
CA THR A 402 0.52 7.92 8.19
C THR A 402 1.54 7.24 7.27
N ALA A 403 1.91 7.92 6.19
CA ALA A 403 2.91 7.47 5.23
C ALA A 403 4.24 8.19 5.47
N TYR A 404 5.33 7.43 5.38
CA TYR A 404 6.71 7.88 5.50
C TYR A 404 7.46 7.53 4.21
N PHE A 405 8.23 8.48 3.68
CA PHE A 405 9.05 8.29 2.48
C PHE A 405 10.55 8.35 2.81
N GLY A 406 11.35 7.61 2.05
CA GLY A 406 12.81 7.56 2.21
C GLY A 406 13.49 7.10 0.94
N VAL A 407 14.69 7.62 0.68
CA VAL A 407 15.55 7.21 -0.44
C VAL A 407 16.80 6.54 0.14
N GLY A 408 17.16 5.39 -0.40
CA GLY A 408 18.34 4.62 -0.01
C GLY A 408 19.00 3.95 -1.21
N ASP A 409 20.12 3.26 -0.98
CA ASP A 409 20.85 2.54 -2.03
C ASP A 409 20.01 1.37 -2.60
N LEU A 410 20.17 1.09 -3.89
CA LEU A 410 19.64 -0.14 -4.49
C LEU A 410 20.36 -1.37 -3.91
N PRO A 411 19.65 -2.47 -3.59
CA PRO A 411 20.26 -3.69 -3.08
C PRO A 411 21.05 -4.44 -4.17
N ASP A 412 22.20 -4.98 -3.77
CA ASP A 412 23.15 -5.76 -4.61
C ASP A 412 22.50 -6.92 -5.39
#